data_AF-B9ML13-F1
#
_entry.id   AF-B9ML13-F1
#
_cell.length_a   1.000
_cell.length_b   1.000
_cell.length_c   1.000
_cell.angle_alpha   90.00
_cell.angle_beta   90.00
_cell.angle_gamma   90.00
#
_symmetry.space_group_name_H-M   'P 1'
#
loop_
_entity.id
_entity.type
_entity.pdbx_description
1 polymer ?
#
loop_
_entity_poly.entity_id
_entity_poly.type
_entity_poly.pdbx_seq_one_letter_code
_entity_poly.pdbx_strand_id
1 'polypeptide(L)'
;MKRGLLLCVCQGTCPSFHKMDIFEVLNSLRREGIFEWVGLHPQLCSDDGDKYLRELLKGAEIDQLYVAGCDPTMQKKMYRDAFEAIGFPKEKHIGVEIRNMDTQQAIDAIKKAVEENK
;
A
#
# COMPACT_ATOMS: atom_id res chain seq x y z
N MET A 1 3.96 -3.57 16.97
CA MET A 1 3.52 -4.12 15.68
C MET A 1 4.24 -3.35 14.57
N LYS A 2 5.09 -4.03 13.79
CA LYS A 2 5.88 -3.44 12.71
C LYS A 2 5.01 -3.33 11.45
N ARG A 3 4.86 -2.12 10.90
CA ARG A 3 3.94 -1.86 9.77
C ARG A 3 4.72 -1.30 8.58
N GLY A 4 4.46 -1.83 7.38
CA GLY A 4 4.91 -1.25 6.12
C GLY A 4 3.76 -0.59 5.36
N LEU A 5 4.04 0.47 4.61
CA LEU A 5 3.07 1.14 3.73
C LEU A 5 3.59 1.19 2.30
N LEU A 6 2.76 0.78 1.34
CA LEU A 6 2.95 1.04 -0.08
C LEU A 6 1.81 1.89 -0.64
N LEU A 7 2.13 2.94 -1.38
CA LEU A 7 1.21 3.60 -2.29
C LEU A 7 1.32 2.95 -3.68
N CYS A 8 0.19 2.63 -4.30
CA CYS A 8 0.10 2.12 -5.66
C CYS A 8 -0.88 2.99 -6.48
N VAL A 9 -0.34 3.73 -7.44
CA VAL A 9 -1.04 4.89 -8.04
C VAL A 9 -1.30 4.78 -9.55
N CYS A 10 -1.28 3.55 -10.08
CA CYS A 10 -1.52 3.25 -11.50
C CYS A 10 -0.75 4.20 -12.45
N GLN A 11 0.58 4.17 -12.33
CA GLN A 11 1.54 4.97 -13.10
C GLN A 11 1.47 6.49 -12.85
N GLY A 12 0.64 6.94 -11.91
CA GLY A 12 0.38 8.37 -11.68
C GLY A 12 -0.45 9.03 -12.77
N THR A 13 -0.96 8.26 -13.75
CA THR A 13 -1.74 8.76 -14.89
C THR A 13 -3.23 8.43 -14.77
N CYS A 14 -3.61 7.59 -13.80
CA CYS A 14 -5.01 7.25 -13.58
C CYS A 14 -5.76 8.46 -13.00
N PRO A 15 -6.85 8.95 -13.66
CA PRO A 15 -7.58 10.14 -13.23
C PRO A 15 -8.08 10.10 -11.79
N SER A 16 -8.31 8.90 -11.26
CA SER A 16 -8.73 8.71 -9.87
C SER A 16 -7.70 9.16 -8.84
N PHE A 17 -6.43 9.37 -9.19
CA PHE A 17 -5.43 9.90 -8.26
C PHE A 17 -5.09 11.38 -8.51
N HIS A 18 -5.67 12.04 -9.51
CA HIS A 18 -5.27 13.43 -9.86
C HIS A 18 -5.66 14.49 -8.81
N LYS A 19 -6.54 14.16 -7.86
CA LYS A 19 -6.96 15.08 -6.80
C LYS A 19 -6.03 15.09 -5.59
N MET A 20 -5.08 14.16 -5.52
CA MET A 20 -4.14 14.06 -4.41
C MET A 20 -2.72 14.37 -4.87
N ASP A 21 -1.94 14.95 -3.96
CA ASP A 21 -0.49 14.95 -4.05
C ASP A 21 0.03 13.66 -3.39
N ILE A 22 0.43 12.72 -4.23
CA ILE A 22 0.90 11.39 -3.81
C ILE A 22 2.13 11.49 -2.90
N PHE A 23 3.03 12.44 -3.19
CA PHE A 23 4.23 12.62 -2.37
C PHE A 23 3.89 13.27 -1.05
N GLU A 24 2.90 14.17 -0.99
CA GLU A 24 2.45 14.73 0.28
C GLU A 24 1.74 13.69 1.16
N VAL A 25 0.92 12.79 0.59
CA VAL A 25 0.35 11.64 1.32
C VAL A 25 1.48 10.80 1.94
N LEU A 26 2.47 10.42 1.13
CA LEU A 26 3.59 9.58 1.57
C LEU A 26 4.43 10.28 2.65
N ASN A 27 4.77 11.56 2.44
CA ASN A 27 5.61 12.34 3.34
C ASN A 27 4.93 12.60 4.68
N SER A 28 3.64 12.91 4.69
CA SER A 28 2.87 13.11 5.92
C SER A 28 2.88 11.85 6.78
N LEU A 29 2.54 10.69 6.21
CA LEU A 29 2.51 9.43 6.95
C LEU A 29 3.89 8.97 7.43
N ARG A 30 4.94 9.23 6.64
CA ARG A 30 6.34 8.95 7.04
C ARG A 30 6.77 9.79 8.25
N ARG A 31 6.45 11.08 8.26
CA ARG A 31 6.84 12.02 9.33
C ARG A 31 6.20 11.69 10.67
N GLU A 32 5.03 11.04 10.66
CA GLU A 32 4.31 10.64 11.86
C GLU A 32 4.85 9.36 12.52
N GLY A 33 5.75 8.62 11.87
CA GLY A 33 6.38 7.44 12.45
C GLY A 33 5.41 6.26 12.70
N ILE A 34 4.27 6.24 12.01
CA ILE A 34 3.24 5.18 12.14
C ILE A 34 3.71 3.86 11.49
N PHE A 35 4.56 3.96 10.47
CA PHE A 35 5.09 2.87 9.68
C PHE A 35 6.61 2.81 9.79
N GLU A 36 7.18 1.60 9.82
CA GLU A 36 8.64 1.36 9.83
C GLU A 36 9.28 1.83 8.52
N TRP A 37 8.53 1.70 7.43
CA TRP A 37 8.92 2.19 6.12
C TRP A 37 7.67 2.53 5.30
N VAL A 38 7.85 3.46 4.37
CA VAL A 38 6.85 3.81 3.37
C VAL A 38 7.49 3.71 1.99
N GLY A 39 6.72 3.30 1.00
CA GLY A 39 7.15 3.19 -0.39
C GLY A 39 6.07 3.62 -1.36
N LEU A 40 6.49 3.97 -2.56
CA LEU A 40 5.61 4.27 -3.70
C LEU A 40 6.04 3.35 -4.84
N HIS A 41 5.08 2.60 -5.38
CA HIS A 41 5.29 1.86 -6.62
C HIS A 41 4.30 2.37 -7.68
N PRO A 42 4.72 2.61 -8.94
CA PRO A 42 3.82 3.09 -9.98
C PRO A 42 2.62 2.16 -10.18
N GLN A 43 2.83 0.85 -10.22
CA GLN A 43 1.76 -0.14 -10.42
C GLN A 43 2.16 -1.49 -9.82
N LEU A 44 1.50 -1.92 -8.75
CA LEU A 44 1.83 -3.20 -8.09
C LEU A 44 1.17 -4.40 -8.78
N CYS A 45 0.13 -4.19 -9.58
CA CYS A 45 -0.61 -5.26 -10.27
C CYS A 45 -0.01 -5.66 -11.63
N SER A 46 1.17 -5.15 -11.99
CA SER A 46 1.93 -5.54 -13.19
C SER A 46 3.03 -6.55 -12.84
N ASP A 47 3.64 -7.15 -13.86
CA ASP A 47 4.69 -8.17 -13.71
C ASP A 47 5.92 -7.67 -12.91
N ASP A 48 6.30 -6.40 -13.09
CA ASP A 48 7.37 -5.78 -12.31
C ASP A 48 6.94 -5.50 -10.86
N GLY A 49 5.65 -5.17 -10.64
CA GLY A 49 5.05 -5.02 -9.32
C GLY A 49 5.05 -6.33 -8.52
N ASP A 50 4.73 -7.46 -9.15
CA ASP A 50 4.84 -8.79 -8.54
C ASP A 50 6.28 -9.08 -8.09
N LYS A 51 7.27 -8.86 -8.96
CA LYS A 51 8.70 -9.02 -8.63
C LYS A 51 9.11 -8.10 -7.48
N TYR A 52 8.67 -6.86 -7.51
CA TYR A 52 8.95 -5.88 -6.47
C TYR A 52 8.42 -6.34 -5.11
N LEU A 53 7.16 -6.81 -5.04
CA LEU A 53 6.57 -7.33 -3.80
C LEU A 53 7.36 -8.52 -3.25
N ARG A 54 7.79 -9.45 -4.12
CA ARG A 54 8.61 -10.61 -3.71
C ARG A 54 9.92 -10.16 -3.09
N GLU A 55 10.67 -9.30 -3.77
CA GLU A 55 11.97 -8.84 -3.28
C GLU A 55 11.86 -7.97 -2.02
N LEU A 56 10.86 -7.08 -1.96
CA LEU A 56 10.64 -6.21 -0.82
C LEU A 56 10.25 -7.00 0.45
N LEU A 57 9.38 -8.01 0.30
CA LEU A 57 8.82 -8.74 1.43
C LEU A 57 9.66 -9.97 1.83
N LYS A 58 10.64 -10.37 1.01
CA LYS A 58 11.52 -11.49 1.31
C LYS A 58 12.37 -11.20 2.55
N GLY A 59 12.07 -11.90 3.64
CA GLY A 59 12.72 -11.68 4.93
C GLY A 59 12.32 -10.37 5.62
N ALA A 60 11.27 -9.70 5.14
CA ALA A 60 10.78 -8.48 5.77
C ALA A 60 10.20 -8.77 7.16
N GLU A 61 10.71 -8.07 8.16
CA GLU A 61 10.19 -8.15 9.53
C GLU A 61 9.01 -7.18 9.72
N ILE A 62 7.92 -7.41 9.00
CA ILE A 62 6.66 -6.67 9.22
C ILE A 62 5.53 -7.59 9.67
N ASP A 63 4.69 -7.07 10.54
CA ASP A 63 3.48 -7.73 11.01
C ASP A 63 2.30 -7.43 10.08
N GLN A 64 2.28 -6.26 9.45
CA GLN A 64 1.22 -5.82 8.55
C GLN A 64 1.78 -5.02 7.37
N LEU A 65 1.29 -5.31 6.17
CA LEU A 65 1.53 -4.56 4.95
C LEU A 65 0.27 -3.81 4.55
N TYR A 66 0.31 -2.49 4.64
CA TYR A 66 -0.75 -1.63 4.13
C TYR A 66 -0.45 -1.29 2.66
N VAL A 67 -1.44 -1.46 1.80
CA VAL A 67 -1.35 -1.04 0.39
C VAL A 67 -2.50 -0.10 0.07
N ALA A 68 -2.18 1.18 -0.09
CA ALA A 68 -3.14 2.20 -0.46
C ALA A 68 -3.13 2.37 -1.99
N GLY A 69 -4.25 2.07 -2.63
CA GLY A 69 -4.36 2.07 -4.08
C GLY A 69 -5.80 1.87 -4.52
N CYS A 70 -6.05 0.86 -5.35
CA CYS A 70 -7.38 0.50 -5.83
C CYS A 70 -8.15 -0.42 -4.86
N ASP A 71 -9.21 -1.05 -5.35
CA ASP A 71 -10.13 -1.87 -4.56
C ASP A 71 -9.41 -2.98 -3.75
N PRO A 72 -9.60 -3.08 -2.43
CA PRO A 72 -8.92 -4.05 -1.59
C PRO A 72 -9.15 -5.52 -1.96
N THR A 73 -10.34 -5.86 -2.50
CA THR A 73 -10.64 -7.21 -2.98
C THR A 73 -9.81 -7.53 -4.21
N MET A 74 -9.65 -6.56 -5.11
CA MET A 74 -8.80 -6.69 -6.29
C MET A 74 -7.32 -6.78 -5.90
N GLN A 75 -6.85 -5.98 -4.96
CA GLN A 75 -5.48 -6.05 -4.45
C GLN A 75 -5.15 -7.47 -3.94
N LYS A 76 -6.01 -8.05 -3.09
CA LYS A 76 -5.84 -9.43 -2.58
C LYS A 76 -5.72 -10.45 -3.69
N LYS A 77 -6.50 -10.31 -4.76
CA LYS A 77 -6.44 -11.19 -5.93
C LYS A 77 -5.14 -11.02 -6.71
N MET A 78 -4.72 -9.78 -6.95
CA MET A 78 -3.57 -9.47 -7.81
C MET A 78 -2.24 -9.77 -7.14
N TYR A 79 -2.13 -9.59 -5.82
CA TYR A 79 -0.87 -9.80 -5.09
C TYR A 79 -0.71 -11.23 -4.55
N ARG A 80 -1.73 -12.08 -4.71
CA ARG A 80 -1.77 -13.45 -4.17
C ARG A 80 -0.52 -14.23 -4.54
N ASP A 81 -0.18 -14.28 -5.82
CA ASP A 81 0.90 -15.14 -6.31
C ASP A 81 2.28 -14.66 -5.81
N ALA A 82 2.47 -13.34 -5.66
CA ALA A 82 3.65 -12.75 -5.05
C ALA A 82 3.78 -13.15 -3.57
N PHE A 83 2.68 -13.05 -2.81
CA PHE A 83 2.65 -13.40 -1.39
C PHE A 83 2.90 -14.90 -1.16
N GLU A 84 2.23 -15.76 -1.92
CA GLU A 84 2.37 -17.22 -1.81
C GLU A 84 3.81 -17.67 -2.09
N ALA A 85 4.46 -17.09 -3.10
CA ALA A 85 5.81 -17.47 -3.51
C ALA A 85 6.90 -17.20 -2.47
N ILE A 86 6.68 -16.23 -1.57
CA ILE A 86 7.62 -15.90 -0.50
C ILE A 86 7.07 -16.26 0.89
N GLY A 87 5.93 -16.97 0.95
CA GLY A 87 5.29 -17.37 2.20
C GLY A 87 4.79 -16.20 3.06
N PHE A 88 4.48 -15.06 2.46
CA PHE A 88 3.88 -13.93 3.17
C PHE A 88 2.39 -14.21 3.44
N PRO A 89 1.94 -14.23 4.70
CA PRO A 89 0.53 -14.48 5.00
C PRO A 89 -0.35 -13.37 4.44
N LYS A 90 -1.30 -13.74 3.58
CA LYS A 90 -2.24 -12.79 2.94
C LYS A 90 -3.09 -12.01 3.95
N GLU A 91 -3.30 -12.56 5.15
CA GLU A 91 -4.03 -11.92 6.25
C GLU A 91 -3.28 -10.70 6.80
N LYS A 92 -1.97 -10.61 6.58
CA LYS A 92 -1.16 -9.44 6.93
C LYS A 92 -1.27 -8.32 5.90
N HIS A 93 -1.87 -8.56 4.73
CA HIS A 93 -2.14 -7.50 3.74
C HIS A 93 -3.45 -6.78 4.05
N ILE A 94 -3.35 -5.45 4.18
CA ILE A 94 -4.47 -4.55 4.43
C ILE A 94 -4.56 -3.58 3.26
N GLY A 95 -5.53 -3.81 2.38
CA GLY A 95 -5.80 -2.92 1.25
C GLY A 95 -6.61 -1.69 1.69
N VAL A 96 -6.20 -0.51 1.23
CA VAL A 96 -6.91 0.76 1.44
C VAL A 96 -7.28 1.34 0.08
N GLU A 97 -8.58 1.56 -0.16
CA GLU A 97 -9.06 2.25 -1.36
C GLU A 97 -8.87 3.75 -1.19
N ILE A 98 -8.07 4.37 -2.05
CA ILE A 98 -7.84 5.81 -2.03
C ILE A 98 -8.22 6.51 -3.34
N ARG A 99 -8.79 5.79 -4.32
CA ARG A 99 -9.22 6.41 -5.57
C ARG A 99 -10.29 7.48 -5.33
N ASN A 100 -10.18 8.54 -6.12
CA ASN A 100 -11.04 9.71 -6.16
C ASN A 100 -11.03 10.56 -4.89
N MET A 101 -10.10 10.29 -3.96
CA MET A 101 -9.84 11.09 -2.77
C MET A 101 -8.90 12.26 -3.07
N ASP A 102 -9.03 13.32 -2.29
CA ASP A 102 -7.96 14.33 -2.16
C ASP A 102 -6.84 13.86 -1.21
N THR A 103 -5.77 14.66 -1.09
CA THR A 103 -4.62 14.35 -0.24
C THR A 103 -5.01 14.04 1.20
N GLN A 104 -5.87 14.86 1.81
CA GLN A 104 -6.21 14.71 3.23
C GLN A 104 -7.09 13.49 3.45
N GLN A 105 -8.08 13.28 2.57
CA GLN A 105 -8.94 12.10 2.59
C GLN A 105 -8.14 10.80 2.49
N ALA A 106 -7.11 10.76 1.62
CA ALA A 106 -6.24 9.59 1.50
C ALA A 106 -5.41 9.35 2.78
N ILE A 107 -4.85 10.40 3.37
CA ILE A 107 -4.12 10.31 4.64
C ILE A 107 -5.04 9.78 5.75
N ASP A 108 -6.24 10.33 5.87
CA ASP A 108 -7.21 9.95 6.91
C ASP A 108 -7.69 8.52 6.73
N ALA A 109 -7.94 8.09 5.48
CA ALA A 109 -8.33 6.71 5.17
C ALA A 109 -7.24 5.70 5.58
N ILE A 110 -5.97 6.00 5.30
CA ILE A 110 -4.84 5.15 5.69
C ILE A 110 -4.70 5.09 7.21
N LYS A 111 -4.78 6.23 7.91
CA LYS A 111 -4.73 6.27 9.38
C LYS A 111 -5.88 5.50 10.00
N LYS A 112 -7.10 5.68 9.48
CA LYS A 112 -8.27 4.94 9.93
C LYS A 112 -8.07 3.43 9.80
N ALA A 113 -7.53 2.97 8.66
CA ALA A 113 -7.22 1.55 8.47
C ALA A 113 -6.18 1.04 9.48
N VAL A 114 -5.21 1.89 9.89
CA VAL A 114 -4.28 1.55 10.97
C VAL A 114 -5.01 1.39 12.30
N GLU A 115 -5.87 2.34 12.67
CA GLU A 115 -6.65 2.28 13.91
C GLU A 115 -7.57 1.06 14.00
N GLU A 116 -8.24 0.70 12.89
CA GLU A 116 -9.15 -0.46 12.82
C GLU A 116 -8.43 -1.81 12.88
N ASN A 117 -7.11 -1.84 12.64
CA ASN A 117 -6.29 -3.04 12.61
C ASN A 117 -5.13 -2.97 13.62
N LYS A 118 -5.29 -2.20 14.71
CA LYS A 118 -4.29 -2.04 15.79
C LYS A 118 -4.04 -3.31 16.60
#